data_AF-A0A524E8G3-F1
#
_entry.id   AF-A0A524E8G3-F1
#
_cell.length_a   1.000
_cell.length_b   1.000
_cell.length_c   1.000
_cell.angle_alpha   90.00
_cell.angle_beta   90.00
_cell.angle_gamma   90.00
#
_symmetry.space_group_name_H-M   'P 1'
#
loop_
_entity.id
_entity.type
_entity.pdbx_description
1 polymer ?
#
loop_
_entity_poly.entity_id
_entity_poly.type
_entity_poly.pdbx_seq_one_letter_code
_entity_poly.pdbx_strand_id
1 'polypeptide(L)'
;MLMKGNSYIRHMDRESLEAQILEIRAEQGLERGVPPRILDIRTEEGGSLKIIVADRAEKSMCLGPGGRIIAQLAQNTQKHITVVAVEEELVQEHRMRTTISRIDEIQEELNPNQSVFVGRLRKATERRLSGQLIEGFDQLEGPIPAVALSGGADSCATMIILGEMGLNPVGLTVKLPKEHETHRAQDYAGEICQTLNCRHLVVQQAQEFDAILGRTKQGRIHPCGECHDLILAQALQATRAHDLDILVTGELLPTGRQAIVKRENVLLIHLPAALSLTKYLTSSICRNHGFDITSSRFGCALVRQSHKMGWRGVRPSIYRVLRETQANVLTPGQSITYIRSILEPLLTMYDEGGQSG
;
A
#
# COMPACT_ATOMS: atom_id res chain seq x y z
N MET A 1 -9.28 -35.53 -27.64
CA MET A 1 -7.84 -35.77 -27.42
C MET A 1 -7.14 -34.42 -27.45
N LEU A 2 -7.07 -33.74 -26.31
CA LEU A 2 -6.29 -32.53 -26.11
C LEU A 2 -5.66 -32.68 -24.72
N MET A 3 -4.33 -32.66 -24.71
CA MET A 3 -3.51 -33.08 -23.59
C MET A 3 -3.70 -32.15 -22.39
N LYS A 4 -4.09 -32.75 -21.26
CA LYS A 4 -3.92 -32.15 -19.93
C LYS A 4 -2.42 -31.99 -19.70
N GLY A 5 -1.92 -30.76 -19.83
CA GLY A 5 -0.60 -30.40 -19.35
C GLY A 5 -0.61 -30.54 -17.83
N ASN A 6 0.02 -31.61 -17.32
CA ASN A 6 0.37 -31.72 -15.91
C ASN A 6 1.33 -30.57 -15.57
N SER A 7 0.79 -29.47 -15.08
CA SER A 7 1.55 -28.51 -14.28
C SER A 7 1.88 -29.22 -12.97
N TYR A 8 3.05 -29.86 -12.92
CA TYR A 8 3.64 -30.28 -11.65
C TYR A 8 3.98 -29.02 -10.87
N ILE A 9 3.03 -28.54 -10.05
CA ILE A 9 3.33 -27.62 -8.97
C ILE A 9 4.22 -28.43 -8.02
N ARG A 10 5.55 -28.34 -8.19
CA ARG A 10 6.47 -28.83 -7.16
C ARG A 10 6.16 -28.05 -5.89
N HIS A 11 5.58 -28.73 -4.91
CA HIS A 11 5.66 -28.27 -3.53
C HIS A 11 7.15 -28.15 -3.23
N MET A 12 7.60 -26.91 -3.06
CA MET A 12 9.00 -26.63 -2.78
C MET A 12 9.14 -26.69 -1.27
N ASP A 13 9.71 -27.78 -0.78
CA ASP A 13 10.05 -27.89 0.63
C ASP A 13 11.23 -26.97 0.98
N ARG A 14 11.45 -26.81 2.28
CA ARG A 14 12.46 -25.92 2.82
C ARG A 14 13.88 -26.29 2.41
N GLU A 15 14.19 -27.58 2.41
CA GLU A 15 15.53 -28.07 2.08
C GLU A 15 15.86 -27.79 0.60
N SER A 16 14.90 -27.99 -0.30
CA SER A 16 15.05 -27.67 -1.71
C SER A 16 15.27 -26.18 -1.95
N LEU A 17 14.60 -25.31 -1.18
CA LEU A 17 14.77 -23.87 -1.31
C LEU A 17 16.11 -23.39 -0.75
N GLU A 18 16.52 -23.91 0.40
CA GLU A 18 17.84 -23.62 0.99
C GLU A 18 18.96 -24.06 0.02
N ALA A 19 18.84 -25.24 -0.60
CA ALA A 19 19.79 -25.73 -1.59
C ALA A 19 19.87 -24.82 -2.83
N GLN A 20 18.73 -24.40 -3.38
CA GLN A 20 18.72 -23.47 -4.53
C GLN A 20 19.34 -22.11 -4.19
N ILE A 21 19.08 -21.56 -3.00
CA ILE A 21 19.70 -20.31 -2.57
C ILE A 21 21.22 -20.47 -2.47
N LEU A 22 21.69 -21.61 -1.95
CA LEU A 22 23.12 -21.89 -1.84
C LEU A 22 23.79 -22.06 -3.21
N GLU A 23 23.13 -22.76 -4.14
CA GLU A 23 23.60 -22.93 -5.52
C GLU A 23 23.73 -21.57 -6.22
N ILE A 24 22.67 -20.75 -6.20
CA ILE A 24 22.68 -19.40 -6.79
C ILE A 24 23.80 -18.54 -6.17
N ARG A 25 24.06 -18.68 -4.87
CA ARG A 25 25.14 -17.96 -4.18
C ARG A 25 26.51 -18.39 -4.67
N ALA A 26 26.75 -19.70 -4.80
CA ALA A 26 28.00 -20.24 -5.30
C ALA A 26 28.27 -19.79 -6.74
N GLU A 27 27.26 -19.89 -7.62
CA GLU A 27 27.34 -19.44 -9.02
C GLU A 27 27.69 -17.95 -9.15
N GLN A 28 27.23 -17.11 -8.23
CA GLN A 28 27.50 -15.67 -8.21
C GLN A 28 28.75 -15.27 -7.42
N GLY A 29 29.52 -16.24 -6.89
CA GLY A 29 30.71 -15.97 -6.06
C GLY A 29 30.39 -15.31 -4.72
N LEU A 30 29.18 -15.54 -4.18
CA LEU A 30 28.65 -14.95 -2.95
C LEU A 30 28.73 -15.93 -1.77
N GLU A 31 29.85 -16.62 -1.60
CA GLU A 31 30.02 -17.66 -0.57
C GLU A 31 30.48 -17.13 0.79
N ARG A 32 30.81 -15.83 0.88
CA ARG A 32 31.27 -15.23 2.14
C ARG A 32 30.19 -15.31 3.22
N GLY A 33 30.60 -15.73 4.42
CA GLY A 33 29.76 -15.75 5.63
C GLY A 33 29.21 -17.13 5.93
N VAL A 34 28.12 -17.18 6.69
CA VAL A 34 27.35 -18.41 6.92
C VAL A 34 26.14 -18.46 5.98
N PRO A 35 25.73 -19.65 5.50
CA PRO A 35 24.49 -19.82 4.75
C PRO A 35 23.28 -19.26 5.49
N PRO A 36 22.32 -18.63 4.77
CA PRO A 36 21.13 -18.13 5.43
C PRO A 36 20.26 -19.27 5.95
N ARG A 37 19.71 -19.11 7.16
CA ARG A 37 18.76 -20.04 7.75
C ARG A 37 17.33 -19.59 7.48
N ILE A 38 16.63 -20.34 6.64
CA ILE A 38 15.18 -20.19 6.47
C ILE A 38 14.51 -20.77 7.71
N LEU A 39 13.48 -20.13 8.26
CA LEU A 39 12.72 -20.67 9.39
C LEU A 39 11.43 -21.33 8.92
N ASP A 40 10.74 -20.68 7.99
CA ASP A 40 9.44 -21.11 7.49
C ASP A 40 9.24 -20.61 6.04
N ILE A 41 8.38 -21.28 5.29
CA ILE A 41 8.00 -20.92 3.92
C ILE A 41 6.48 -21.02 3.83
N ARG A 42 5.86 -19.90 3.51
CA ARG A 42 4.41 -19.81 3.32
C ARG A 42 4.11 -19.50 1.87
N THR A 43 3.11 -20.17 1.31
CA THR A 43 2.55 -19.76 0.03
C THR A 43 1.43 -18.76 0.32
N GLU A 44 1.56 -17.54 -0.19
CA GLU A 44 0.50 -16.53 -0.07
C GLU A 44 -0.52 -16.67 -1.21
N GLU A 45 -1.64 -15.94 -1.11
CA GLU A 45 -2.63 -15.88 -2.17
C GLU A 45 -2.01 -15.49 -3.52
N GLY A 46 -2.40 -16.20 -4.58
CA GLY A 46 -1.82 -16.03 -5.91
C GLY A 46 -0.52 -16.82 -6.16
N GLY A 47 -0.12 -17.69 -5.23
CA GLY A 47 0.99 -18.63 -5.42
C GLY A 47 2.38 -18.03 -5.21
N SER A 48 2.47 -16.82 -4.67
CA SER A 48 3.72 -16.20 -4.26
C SER A 48 4.30 -16.89 -3.02
N LEU A 49 5.61 -16.81 -2.85
CA LEU A 49 6.32 -17.43 -1.73
C LEU A 49 6.78 -16.37 -0.75
N LYS A 50 6.41 -16.54 0.51
CA LYS A 50 6.94 -15.78 1.64
C LYS A 50 7.98 -16.64 2.36
N ILE A 51 9.23 -16.22 2.30
CA ILE A 51 10.35 -16.84 3.02
C ILE A 51 10.53 -16.09 4.34
N ILE A 52 10.45 -16.81 5.45
CA ILE A 52 10.64 -16.26 6.79
C ILE A 52 12.03 -16.63 7.28
N VAL A 53 12.77 -15.64 7.78
CA VAL A 53 14.14 -15.79 8.27
C VAL A 53 14.28 -15.17 9.66
N ALA A 54 15.33 -15.56 10.40
CA ALA A 54 15.47 -15.16 11.80
C ALA A 54 15.59 -13.65 12.00
N ASP A 55 16.42 -12.97 11.22
CA ASP A 55 16.73 -11.56 11.41
C ASP A 55 17.05 -10.82 10.09
N ARG A 56 17.46 -9.55 10.22
CA ARG A 56 17.89 -8.72 9.09
C ARG A 56 19.10 -9.29 8.34
N ALA A 57 20.08 -9.85 9.03
CA ALA A 57 21.30 -10.36 8.41
C ALA A 57 20.98 -11.57 7.52
N GLU A 58 20.17 -12.48 8.04
CA GLU A 58 19.63 -13.62 7.30
C GLU A 58 18.84 -13.17 6.06
N LYS A 59 17.96 -12.16 6.22
CA LYS A 59 17.22 -11.57 5.10
C LYS A 59 18.15 -11.00 4.04
N SER A 60 19.18 -10.27 4.44
CA SER A 60 20.17 -9.71 3.52
C SER A 60 20.91 -10.80 2.73
N MET A 61 21.19 -11.94 3.38
CA MET A 61 21.87 -13.07 2.76
C MET A 61 20.97 -13.83 1.78
N CYS A 62 19.67 -13.94 2.05
CA CYS A 62 18.70 -14.47 1.09
C CYS A 62 18.48 -13.54 -0.12
N LEU A 63 18.46 -12.22 0.09
CA LEU A 63 18.27 -11.25 -0.99
C LEU A 63 19.49 -11.15 -1.91
N GLY A 64 20.68 -11.11 -1.30
CA GLY A 64 21.94 -10.85 -1.99
C GLY A 64 22.15 -9.38 -2.38
N PRO A 65 23.37 -9.00 -2.79
CA PRO A 65 23.68 -7.65 -3.23
C PRO A 65 22.75 -7.22 -4.38
N GLY A 66 22.04 -6.11 -4.19
CA GLY A 66 21.07 -5.61 -5.17
C GLY A 66 19.86 -6.53 -5.42
N GLY A 67 19.60 -7.51 -4.55
CA GLY A 67 18.48 -8.46 -4.71
C GLY A 67 18.72 -9.53 -5.77
N ARG A 68 19.97 -9.76 -6.20
CA ARG A 68 20.28 -10.67 -7.31
C ARG A 68 19.94 -12.14 -7.03
N ILE A 69 20.12 -12.60 -5.79
CA ILE A 69 19.83 -14.00 -5.44
C ILE A 69 18.32 -14.24 -5.52
N ILE A 70 17.54 -13.36 -4.88
CA ILE A 70 16.08 -13.49 -4.88
C ILE A 70 15.48 -13.30 -6.27
N ALA A 71 16.07 -12.44 -7.11
CA ALA A 71 15.64 -12.25 -8.49
C ALA A 71 15.87 -13.52 -9.33
N GLN A 72 17.04 -14.15 -9.20
CA GLN A 72 17.32 -15.43 -9.87
C GLN A 72 16.40 -16.54 -9.36
N LEU A 73 16.18 -16.62 -8.05
CA LEU A 73 15.28 -17.59 -7.46
C LEU A 73 13.83 -17.39 -7.93
N ALA A 74 13.36 -16.15 -8.02
CA ALA A 74 12.04 -15.82 -8.57
C ALA A 74 11.92 -16.22 -10.06
N GLN A 75 13.00 -16.07 -10.85
CA GLN A 75 13.04 -16.55 -12.24
C GLN A 75 12.99 -18.08 -12.31
N ASN A 76 13.82 -18.77 -11.52
CA ASN A 76 13.89 -20.24 -11.49
C ASN A 76 12.56 -20.87 -11.09
N THR A 77 11.85 -20.24 -10.15
CA THR A 77 10.56 -20.73 -9.63
C THR A 77 9.34 -20.19 -10.39
N GLN A 78 9.52 -19.16 -11.23
CA GLN A 78 8.44 -18.38 -11.85
C GLN A 78 7.41 -17.85 -10.84
N LYS A 79 7.84 -17.56 -9.61
CA LYS A 79 7.00 -17.06 -8.52
C LYS A 79 7.48 -15.70 -8.04
N HIS A 80 6.54 -14.87 -7.59
CA HIS A 80 6.90 -13.72 -6.79
C HIS A 80 7.39 -14.19 -5.42
N ILE A 81 8.54 -13.70 -4.96
CA ILE A 81 9.13 -14.11 -3.69
C ILE A 81 9.36 -12.89 -2.80
N THR A 82 8.87 -12.97 -1.56
CA THR A 82 9.10 -11.98 -0.52
C THR A 82 9.93 -12.64 0.59
N VAL A 83 11.00 -11.97 1.03
CA VAL A 83 11.79 -12.39 2.20
C VAL A 83 11.48 -11.46 3.37
N VAL A 84 11.09 -12.03 4.50
CA VAL A 84 10.65 -11.30 5.69
C VAL A 84 11.39 -11.82 6.91
N ALA A 85 11.98 -10.92 7.70
CA ALA A 85 12.55 -11.30 9.00
C ALA A 85 11.44 -11.46 10.05
N VAL A 86 11.61 -12.34 11.03
CA VAL A 86 10.67 -12.52 12.15
C VAL A 86 10.37 -11.19 12.85
N GLU A 87 11.37 -10.32 13.00
CA GLU A 87 11.22 -8.97 13.56
C GLU A 87 10.15 -8.14 12.82
N GLU A 88 10.04 -8.28 11.50
CA GLU A 88 9.04 -7.56 10.69
C GLU A 88 7.62 -8.08 10.96
N GLU A 89 7.46 -9.38 11.16
CA GLU A 89 6.16 -9.98 11.56
C GLU A 89 5.75 -9.50 12.96
N LEU A 90 6.68 -9.51 13.92
CA LEU A 90 6.43 -9.01 15.28
C LEU A 90 6.00 -7.53 15.28
N VAL A 91 6.62 -6.70 14.44
CA VAL A 91 6.24 -5.29 14.29
C VAL A 91 4.82 -5.15 13.71
N GLN A 92 4.45 -5.97 12.72
CA GLN A 92 3.09 -5.98 12.16
C GLN A 92 2.06 -6.41 13.20
N GLU A 93 2.32 -7.48 13.95
CA GLU A 93 1.45 -7.93 15.04
C GLU A 93 1.28 -6.87 16.11
N HIS A 94 2.38 -6.25 16.55
CA HIS A 94 2.35 -5.20 17.57
C HIS A 94 1.48 -4.01 17.13
N ARG A 95 1.60 -3.57 15.87
CA ARG A 95 0.75 -2.50 15.32
C ARG A 95 -0.73 -2.88 15.33
N MET A 96 -1.08 -4.07 14.87
CA MET A 96 -2.47 -4.55 14.89
C MET A 96 -3.03 -4.64 16.31
N ARG A 97 -2.25 -5.15 17.28
CA ARG A 97 -2.65 -5.15 18.70
C ARG A 97 -2.85 -3.73 19.25
N THR A 98 -2.01 -2.78 18.82
CA THR A 98 -2.17 -1.37 19.19
C THR A 98 -3.42 -0.75 18.56
N THR A 99 -3.78 -1.16 17.35
CA THR A 99 -5.06 -0.78 16.72
C THR A 99 -6.25 -1.32 17.53
N ILE A 100 -6.22 -2.57 17.98
CA ILE A 100 -7.25 -3.13 18.87
C ILE A 100 -7.35 -2.32 20.17
N SER A 101 -6.21 -2.04 20.82
CA SER A 101 -6.18 -1.18 22.02
C SER A 101 -6.78 0.20 21.75
N ARG A 102 -6.57 0.78 20.56
CA ARG A 102 -7.19 2.06 20.20
C ARG A 102 -8.71 1.97 20.07
N ILE A 103 -9.24 0.84 19.61
CA ILE A 103 -10.69 0.61 19.60
C ILE A 103 -11.23 0.62 21.03
N ASP A 104 -10.54 -0.07 21.96
CA ASP A 104 -10.93 -0.07 23.38
C ASP A 104 -10.93 1.35 23.97
N GLU A 105 -9.90 2.15 23.67
CA GLU A 105 -9.78 3.52 24.18
C GLU A 105 -10.93 4.46 23.79
N ILE A 106 -11.48 4.30 22.58
CA ILE A 106 -12.48 5.26 22.04
C ILE A 106 -13.91 4.76 22.16
N GLN A 107 -14.12 3.52 22.61
CA GLN A 107 -15.41 2.82 22.52
C GLN A 107 -16.56 3.62 23.14
N GLU A 108 -16.32 4.31 24.26
CA GLU A 108 -17.31 5.12 24.97
C GLU A 108 -17.67 6.43 24.26
N GLU A 109 -16.82 6.92 23.34
CA GLU A 109 -17.03 8.15 22.57
C GLU A 109 -17.76 7.90 21.23
N LEU A 110 -17.97 6.64 20.87
CA LEU A 110 -18.54 6.25 19.57
C LEU A 110 -20.06 6.26 19.62
N ASN A 111 -20.67 6.76 18.54
CA ASN A 111 -22.10 6.54 18.33
C ASN A 111 -22.38 5.04 17.99
N PRO A 112 -23.65 4.61 17.92
CA PRO A 112 -23.99 3.22 17.64
C PRO A 112 -23.42 2.68 16.31
N ASN A 113 -23.50 3.44 15.23
CA ASN A 113 -22.99 3.03 13.91
C ASN A 113 -21.47 2.84 13.92
N GLN A 114 -20.75 3.80 14.52
CA GLN A 114 -19.31 3.76 14.70
C GLN A 114 -18.89 2.58 15.59
N SER A 115 -19.65 2.29 16.65
CA SER A 115 -19.41 1.13 17.53
C SER A 115 -19.52 -0.19 16.78
N VAL A 116 -20.54 -0.34 15.92
CA VAL A 116 -20.69 -1.53 15.05
C VAL A 116 -19.52 -1.62 14.06
N PHE A 117 -19.12 -0.49 13.45
CA PHE A 117 -17.98 -0.46 12.52
C PHE A 117 -16.70 -0.95 13.19
N VAL A 118 -16.34 -0.38 14.35
CA VAL A 118 -15.09 -0.74 15.02
C VAL A 118 -15.13 -2.16 15.58
N GLY A 119 -16.31 -2.66 15.96
CA GLY A 119 -16.50 -4.08 16.30
C GLY A 119 -16.21 -4.99 15.11
N ARG A 120 -16.63 -4.60 13.90
CA ARG A 120 -16.30 -5.33 12.67
C ARG A 120 -14.81 -5.23 12.33
N LEU A 121 -14.21 -4.06 12.47
CA LEU A 121 -12.77 -3.86 12.30
C LEU A 121 -11.96 -4.72 13.26
N ARG A 122 -12.32 -4.77 14.54
CA ARG A 122 -11.66 -5.63 15.55
C ARG A 122 -11.64 -7.08 15.09
N LYS A 123 -12.78 -7.63 14.68
CA LYS A 123 -12.87 -9.02 14.18
C LYS A 123 -11.96 -9.25 12.97
N ALA A 124 -11.93 -8.30 12.03
CA ALA A 124 -11.04 -8.37 10.87
C ALA A 124 -9.55 -8.34 11.29
N THR A 125 -9.20 -7.47 12.24
CA THR A 125 -7.83 -7.39 12.78
C THR A 125 -7.44 -8.67 13.53
N GLU A 126 -8.34 -9.26 14.33
CA GLU A 126 -8.12 -10.52 15.05
C GLU A 126 -7.94 -11.71 14.10
N ARG A 127 -8.78 -11.82 13.06
CA ARG A 127 -8.60 -12.83 12.01
C ARG A 127 -7.22 -12.72 11.38
N ARG A 128 -6.83 -11.52 10.98
CA ARG A 128 -5.51 -11.27 10.38
C ARG A 128 -4.36 -11.59 11.32
N LEU A 129 -4.47 -11.24 12.61
CA LEU A 129 -3.49 -11.61 13.65
C LEU A 129 -3.34 -13.13 13.79
N SER A 130 -4.42 -13.89 13.61
CA SER A 130 -4.40 -15.36 13.63
C SER A 130 -3.97 -15.99 12.30
N GLY A 131 -3.62 -15.20 11.28
CA GLY A 131 -3.26 -15.68 9.94
C GLY A 131 -4.45 -16.08 9.07
N GLN A 132 -5.68 -15.78 9.49
CA GLN A 132 -6.90 -16.03 8.72
C GLN A 132 -7.17 -14.91 7.71
N LEU A 133 -7.84 -15.28 6.61
CA LEU A 133 -8.29 -14.33 5.59
C LEU A 133 -9.41 -13.41 6.13
N ILE A 134 -9.42 -12.18 5.63
CA ILE A 134 -10.47 -11.21 5.92
C ILE A 134 -11.52 -11.35 4.82
N GLU A 135 -12.32 -12.41 4.88
CA GLU A 135 -13.38 -12.73 3.91
C GLU A 135 -14.50 -13.51 4.60
N GLY A 136 -15.64 -13.69 3.93
CA GLY A 136 -16.73 -14.54 4.44
C GLY A 136 -17.35 -14.02 5.73
N PHE A 137 -17.39 -12.69 5.88
CA PHE A 137 -18.15 -12.05 6.94
C PHE A 137 -19.63 -11.95 6.55
N ASP A 138 -20.53 -12.15 7.51
CA ASP A 138 -21.96 -11.95 7.29
C ASP A 138 -22.23 -10.48 6.93
N GLN A 139 -23.14 -10.29 5.96
CA GLN A 139 -23.61 -8.98 5.54
C GLN A 139 -24.19 -8.21 6.74
N LEU A 140 -23.84 -6.93 6.82
CA LEU A 140 -24.33 -6.02 7.83
C LEU A 140 -25.22 -4.94 7.20
N GLU A 141 -26.44 -4.82 7.73
CA GLU A 141 -27.32 -3.69 7.43
C GLU A 141 -26.82 -2.46 8.22
N GLY A 142 -25.93 -1.70 7.58
CA GLY A 142 -25.18 -0.59 8.18
C GLY A 142 -24.01 -1.08 9.04
N PRO A 143 -23.01 -0.26 9.40
CA PRO A 143 -22.70 1.11 8.99
C PRO A 143 -22.29 1.23 7.52
N ILE A 144 -22.41 2.44 6.97
CA ILE A 144 -22.06 2.76 5.57
C ILE A 144 -20.80 3.65 5.56
N PRO A 145 -19.60 3.07 5.44
CA PRO A 145 -18.37 3.85 5.41
C PRO A 145 -18.21 4.58 4.07
N ALA A 146 -17.86 5.86 4.12
CA ALA A 146 -17.33 6.57 2.94
C ALA A 146 -15.85 6.23 2.77
N VAL A 147 -15.40 5.90 1.57
CA VAL A 147 -13.99 5.63 1.28
C VAL A 147 -13.41 6.73 0.41
N ALA A 148 -12.36 7.39 0.88
CA ALA A 148 -11.60 8.34 0.06
C ALA A 148 -10.93 7.58 -1.11
N LEU A 149 -11.56 7.66 -2.29
CA LEU A 149 -11.26 6.85 -3.45
C LEU A 149 -10.48 7.66 -4.51
N SER A 150 -9.20 7.35 -4.62
CA SER A 150 -8.25 8.03 -5.52
C SER A 150 -8.08 7.36 -6.88
N GLY A 151 -8.66 6.17 -7.07
CA GLY A 151 -8.36 5.28 -8.21
C GLY A 151 -7.03 4.52 -8.09
N GLY A 152 -6.27 4.72 -7.01
CA GLY A 152 -5.06 3.95 -6.71
C GLY A 152 -5.35 2.61 -6.03
N ALA A 153 -4.37 1.69 -6.10
CA ALA A 153 -4.45 0.34 -5.55
C ALA A 153 -4.81 0.32 -4.05
N ASP A 154 -4.30 1.25 -3.24
CA ASP A 154 -4.54 1.20 -1.79
C ASP A 154 -6.00 1.56 -1.45
N SER A 155 -6.57 2.57 -2.13
CA SER A 155 -7.98 2.93 -1.97
C SER A 155 -8.92 1.89 -2.60
N CYS A 156 -8.51 1.22 -3.67
CA CYS A 156 -9.26 0.10 -4.26
C CYS A 156 -9.29 -1.11 -3.30
N ALA A 157 -8.14 -1.52 -2.77
CA ALA A 157 -8.07 -2.58 -1.77
C ALA A 157 -8.90 -2.26 -0.52
N THR A 158 -8.94 -0.98 -0.12
CA THR A 158 -9.80 -0.52 0.99
C THR A 158 -11.29 -0.78 0.71
N MET A 159 -11.77 -0.48 -0.50
CA MET A 159 -13.15 -0.78 -0.90
C MET A 159 -13.44 -2.28 -0.85
N ILE A 160 -12.54 -3.09 -1.41
CA ILE A 160 -12.67 -4.55 -1.46
C ILE A 160 -12.72 -5.14 -0.04
N ILE A 161 -11.75 -4.78 0.81
CA ILE A 161 -11.67 -5.30 2.18
C ILE A 161 -12.93 -4.94 2.98
N LEU A 162 -13.48 -3.73 2.81
CA LEU A 162 -14.74 -3.37 3.48
C LEU A 162 -15.91 -4.22 3.00
N GLY A 163 -15.99 -4.51 1.70
CA GLY A 163 -16.96 -5.46 1.14
C GLY A 163 -16.81 -6.86 1.74
N GLU A 164 -15.57 -7.36 1.81
CA GLU A 164 -15.24 -8.66 2.40
C GLU A 164 -15.49 -8.72 3.92
N MET A 165 -15.48 -7.56 4.60
CA MET A 165 -15.93 -7.40 5.98
C MET A 165 -17.47 -7.40 6.11
N GLY A 166 -18.21 -7.59 5.02
CA GLY A 166 -19.67 -7.61 4.98
C GLY A 166 -20.32 -6.23 5.05
N LEU A 167 -19.58 -5.16 4.74
CA LEU A 167 -20.08 -3.78 4.72
C LEU A 167 -20.40 -3.34 3.29
N ASN A 168 -21.21 -2.29 3.16
CA ASN A 168 -21.57 -1.68 1.88
C ASN A 168 -20.93 -0.29 1.76
N PRO A 169 -19.61 -0.19 1.45
CA PRO A 169 -18.92 1.09 1.37
C PRO A 169 -19.43 1.96 0.22
N VAL A 170 -19.31 3.27 0.36
CA VAL A 170 -19.50 4.22 -0.74
C VAL A 170 -18.15 4.81 -1.15
N GLY A 171 -17.87 4.84 -2.44
CA GLY A 171 -16.67 5.53 -2.96
C GLY A 171 -16.88 7.04 -2.90
N LEU A 172 -15.89 7.79 -2.39
CA LEU A 172 -15.89 9.24 -2.31
C LEU A 172 -14.64 9.79 -3.00
N THR A 173 -14.81 10.41 -4.16
CA THR A 173 -13.71 10.99 -4.94
C THR A 173 -13.76 12.51 -4.90
N VAL A 174 -12.68 13.13 -4.43
CA VAL A 174 -12.47 14.58 -4.57
C VAL A 174 -11.84 14.83 -5.93
N LYS A 175 -12.53 15.59 -6.79
CA LYS A 175 -11.99 16.00 -8.08
C LYS A 175 -10.77 16.89 -7.86
N LEU A 176 -9.74 16.66 -8.67
CA LEU A 176 -8.52 17.47 -8.66
C LEU A 176 -8.38 18.19 -9.99
N PRO A 177 -7.65 19.33 -10.03
CA PRO A 177 -7.31 19.98 -11.30
C PRO A 177 -6.53 19.02 -12.21
N LYS A 178 -6.70 19.16 -13.52
CA LYS A 178 -6.06 18.27 -14.53
C LYS A 178 -4.54 18.15 -14.36
N GLU A 179 -3.88 19.19 -13.86
CA GLU A 179 -2.44 19.19 -13.60
C GLU A 179 -2.01 18.26 -12.45
N HIS A 180 -2.92 17.89 -11.56
CA HIS A 180 -2.70 16.90 -10.53
C HIS A 180 -2.90 15.48 -11.08
N GLU A 181 -3.76 15.33 -12.09
CA GLU A 181 -4.19 14.03 -12.57
C GLU A 181 -3.14 13.33 -13.42
N THR A 182 -2.87 12.08 -13.08
CA THR A 182 -2.59 11.09 -14.13
C THR A 182 -3.92 10.82 -14.81
N HIS A 183 -4.05 11.17 -16.09
CA HIS A 183 -5.24 11.18 -16.98
C HIS A 183 -6.40 10.16 -16.81
N ARG A 184 -6.30 9.18 -15.90
CA ARG A 184 -7.26 8.07 -15.69
C ARG A 184 -7.69 7.86 -14.24
N ALA A 185 -7.19 8.64 -13.29
CA ALA A 185 -7.43 8.36 -11.86
C ALA A 185 -8.92 8.43 -11.48
N GLN A 186 -9.66 9.41 -12.00
CA GLN A 186 -11.12 9.51 -11.79
C GLN A 186 -11.87 8.39 -12.51
N ASP A 187 -11.49 8.07 -13.75
CA ASP A 187 -12.10 6.99 -14.52
C ASP A 187 -11.97 5.64 -13.79
N TYR A 188 -10.77 5.35 -13.26
CA TYR A 188 -10.54 4.15 -12.45
C TYR A 188 -11.37 4.15 -11.17
N ALA A 189 -11.55 5.30 -10.50
CA ALA A 189 -12.42 5.37 -9.33
C ALA A 189 -13.89 5.02 -9.67
N GLY A 190 -14.37 5.50 -10.82
CA GLY A 190 -15.70 5.14 -11.34
C GLY A 190 -15.80 3.66 -11.70
N GLU A 191 -14.80 3.11 -12.40
CA GLU A 191 -14.73 1.69 -12.78
C GLU A 191 -14.70 0.77 -11.55
N ILE A 192 -13.94 1.14 -10.51
CA ILE A 192 -13.92 0.41 -9.23
C ILE A 192 -15.32 0.39 -8.64
N CYS A 193 -16.00 1.55 -8.55
CA CYS A 193 -17.34 1.60 -7.96
C CYS A 193 -18.37 0.81 -8.78
N GLN A 194 -18.30 0.89 -10.10
CA GLN A 194 -19.17 0.16 -11.01
C GLN A 194 -18.97 -1.36 -10.88
N THR A 195 -17.72 -1.81 -10.87
CA THR A 195 -17.37 -3.24 -10.79
C THR A 195 -17.74 -3.83 -9.43
N LEU A 196 -17.54 -3.07 -8.34
CA LEU A 196 -17.94 -3.47 -6.99
C LEU A 196 -19.43 -3.20 -6.69
N ASN A 197 -20.20 -2.72 -7.68
CA ASN A 197 -21.62 -2.37 -7.55
C ASN A 197 -21.93 -1.49 -6.32
N CYS A 198 -21.11 -0.48 -6.08
CA CYS A 198 -21.28 0.44 -4.95
C CYS A 198 -21.56 1.88 -5.42
N ARG A 199 -22.18 2.66 -4.55
CA ARG A 199 -22.44 4.09 -4.83
C ARG A 199 -21.14 4.88 -4.91
N HIS A 200 -21.07 5.78 -5.89
CA HIS A 200 -19.95 6.72 -6.08
C HIS A 200 -20.40 8.17 -5.84
N LEU A 201 -19.74 8.84 -4.90
CA LEU A 201 -19.91 10.25 -4.57
C LEU A 201 -18.71 11.03 -5.12
N VAL A 202 -18.99 12.10 -5.86
CA VAL A 202 -17.95 12.91 -6.50
C VAL A 202 -18.08 14.35 -6.04
N VAL A 203 -17.04 14.82 -5.36
CA VAL A 203 -16.95 16.18 -4.78
C VAL A 203 -16.16 17.06 -5.74
N GLN A 204 -16.64 18.27 -6.00
CA GLN A 204 -15.92 19.22 -6.85
C GLN A 204 -14.66 19.76 -6.16
N GLN A 205 -13.66 20.12 -6.95
CA GLN A 205 -12.39 20.63 -6.44
C GLN A 205 -12.58 21.96 -5.70
N ALA A 206 -11.78 22.15 -4.64
CA ALA A 206 -11.63 23.43 -3.96
C ALA A 206 -10.83 24.43 -4.82
N GLN A 207 -11.10 25.74 -4.72
CA GLN A 207 -10.36 26.77 -5.45
C GLN A 207 -8.91 26.89 -4.95
N GLU A 208 -8.67 26.50 -3.71
CA GLU A 208 -7.38 26.52 -3.02
C GLU A 208 -6.32 25.64 -3.70
N PHE A 209 -6.73 24.66 -4.52
CA PHE A 209 -5.79 23.88 -5.35
C PHE A 209 -5.05 24.74 -6.38
N ASP A 210 -5.64 25.83 -6.88
CA ASP A 210 -4.99 26.72 -7.85
C ASP A 210 -3.81 27.46 -7.20
N ALA A 211 -3.95 27.84 -5.93
CA ALA A 211 -2.87 28.45 -5.15
C ALA A 211 -1.71 27.48 -4.87
N ILE A 212 -2.01 26.19 -4.63
CA ILE A 212 -0.99 25.14 -4.48
C ILE A 212 -0.26 24.90 -5.81
N LEU A 213 -1.01 24.83 -6.91
CA LEU A 213 -0.49 24.65 -8.26
C LEU A 213 0.48 25.77 -8.63
N GLY A 214 0.07 27.04 -8.43
CA GLY A 214 0.90 28.21 -8.73
C GLY A 214 2.22 28.21 -7.95
N ARG A 215 2.18 27.96 -6.64
CA ARG A 215 3.38 27.92 -5.79
C ARG A 215 4.30 26.74 -6.14
N THR A 216 3.74 25.60 -6.54
CA THR A 216 4.51 24.43 -6.97
C THR A 216 5.22 24.69 -8.30
N LYS A 217 4.54 25.26 -9.29
CA LYS A 217 5.12 25.64 -10.58
C LYS A 217 6.26 26.67 -10.43
N GLN A 218 6.18 27.53 -9.41
CA GLN A 218 7.23 28.49 -9.03
C GLN A 218 8.37 27.86 -8.20
N GLY A 219 8.34 26.55 -7.93
CA GLY A 219 9.36 25.86 -7.13
C GLY A 219 9.41 26.27 -5.66
N ARG A 220 8.35 26.91 -5.14
CA ARG A 220 8.31 27.40 -3.75
C ARG A 220 7.97 26.31 -2.75
N ILE A 221 7.18 25.32 -3.16
CA ILE A 221 6.69 24.23 -2.29
C ILE A 221 6.73 22.88 -2.99
N HIS A 222 6.67 21.81 -2.20
CA HIS A 222 6.32 20.48 -2.65
C HIS A 222 4.84 20.21 -2.35
N PRO A 223 4.01 19.80 -3.33
CA PRO A 223 2.55 19.90 -3.22
C PRO A 223 1.91 18.89 -2.26
N CYS A 224 2.50 17.71 -2.06
CA CYS A 224 1.81 16.58 -1.42
C CYS A 224 1.20 16.87 -0.04
N GLY A 225 1.87 17.67 0.81
CA GLY A 225 1.37 17.96 2.16
C GLY A 225 0.08 18.77 2.08
N GLU A 226 0.17 19.95 1.46
CA GLU A 226 -0.98 20.86 1.33
C GLU A 226 -2.13 20.24 0.51
N CYS A 227 -1.83 19.49 -0.56
CA CYS A 227 -2.86 18.76 -1.30
C CYS A 227 -3.54 17.69 -0.42
N HIS A 228 -2.78 16.94 0.37
CA HIS A 228 -3.34 15.90 1.22
C HIS A 228 -4.29 16.48 2.27
N ASP A 229 -3.88 17.55 2.96
CA ASP A 229 -4.69 18.22 3.97
C ASP A 229 -6.01 18.74 3.39
N LEU A 230 -5.94 19.37 2.21
CA LEU A 230 -7.12 19.90 1.52
C LEU A 230 -8.08 18.78 1.06
N ILE A 231 -7.55 17.69 0.47
CA ILE A 231 -8.36 16.52 0.07
C ILE A 231 -9.06 15.91 1.27
N LEU A 232 -8.35 15.72 2.39
CA LEU A 232 -8.90 15.13 3.60
C LEU A 232 -10.00 16.03 4.20
N ALA A 233 -9.78 17.34 4.24
CA ALA A 233 -10.78 18.30 4.70
C ALA A 233 -12.06 18.25 3.86
N GLN A 234 -11.94 18.23 2.52
CA GLN A 234 -13.09 18.10 1.63
C GLN A 234 -13.80 16.75 1.79
N ALA A 235 -13.05 15.66 1.94
CA ALA A 235 -13.62 14.33 2.17
C ALA A 235 -14.40 14.26 3.50
N LEU A 236 -13.86 14.83 4.58
CA LEU A 236 -14.54 14.92 5.88
C LEU A 236 -15.82 15.76 5.78
N GLN A 237 -15.75 16.91 5.11
CA GLN A 237 -16.92 17.77 4.90
C GLN A 237 -18.01 17.06 4.09
N ALA A 238 -17.63 16.40 2.99
CA ALA A 238 -18.57 15.68 2.14
C ALA A 238 -19.19 14.46 2.86
N THR A 239 -18.41 13.75 3.69
CA THR A 239 -18.91 12.65 4.53
C THR A 239 -20.06 13.16 5.41
N ARG A 240 -19.88 14.30 6.08
CA ARG A 240 -20.92 14.92 6.93
C ARG A 240 -22.11 15.42 6.12
N ALA A 241 -21.88 16.04 4.97
CA ALA A 241 -22.93 16.57 4.11
C ALA A 241 -23.84 15.47 3.51
N HIS A 242 -23.40 14.22 3.56
CA HIS A 242 -24.16 13.05 3.13
C HIS A 242 -24.68 12.20 4.31
N ASP A 243 -24.71 12.77 5.52
CA ASP A 243 -25.18 12.10 6.74
C ASP A 243 -24.44 10.79 7.06
N LEU A 244 -23.17 10.72 6.67
CA LEU A 244 -22.26 9.62 7.01
C LEU A 244 -21.37 10.05 8.17
N ASP A 245 -20.99 9.09 9.00
CA ASP A 245 -20.23 9.32 10.24
C ASP A 245 -18.91 8.54 10.29
N ILE A 246 -18.55 7.84 9.21
CA ILE A 246 -17.31 7.08 9.07
C ILE A 246 -16.66 7.42 7.73
N LEU A 247 -15.41 7.88 7.79
CA LEU A 247 -14.55 8.09 6.63
C LEU A 247 -13.36 7.13 6.72
N VAL A 248 -13.15 6.35 5.66
CA VAL A 248 -12.05 5.40 5.54
C VAL A 248 -11.11 5.86 4.44
N THR A 249 -9.81 5.75 4.65
CA THR A 249 -8.79 6.10 3.66
C THR A 249 -7.86 4.92 3.37
N GLY A 250 -7.21 4.96 2.21
CA GLY A 250 -6.21 3.98 1.79
C GLY A 250 -4.79 4.24 2.32
N GLU A 251 -4.62 5.02 3.39
CA GLU A 251 -3.28 5.30 3.91
C GLU A 251 -2.64 4.10 4.62
N LEU A 252 -1.32 3.96 4.47
CA LEU A 252 -0.52 2.83 4.99
C LEU A 252 0.44 3.23 6.12
N LEU A 253 0.74 4.53 6.30
CA LEU A 253 1.69 5.03 7.29
C LEU A 253 1.13 5.22 8.72
N PRO A 254 -0.10 5.74 8.92
CA PRO A 254 -0.62 5.99 10.27
C PRO A 254 -1.07 4.68 10.94
N THR A 255 -0.11 3.86 11.37
CA THR A 255 -0.36 2.51 11.92
C THR A 255 -0.68 2.52 13.42
N GLY A 256 -1.21 1.40 13.92
CA GLY A 256 -1.46 1.20 15.35
C GLY A 256 -2.48 2.17 15.90
N ARG A 257 -2.11 2.88 16.98
CA ARG A 257 -2.98 3.84 17.67
C ARG A 257 -3.43 5.00 16.77
N GLN A 258 -2.60 5.38 15.80
CA GLN A 258 -2.88 6.50 14.89
C GLN A 258 -3.75 6.11 13.69
N ALA A 259 -4.07 4.83 13.52
CA ALA A 259 -4.90 4.37 12.41
C ALA A 259 -6.38 4.74 12.56
N ILE A 260 -6.81 5.09 13.77
CA ILE A 260 -8.21 5.42 14.10
C ILE A 260 -8.24 6.75 14.85
N VAL A 261 -8.91 7.73 14.24
CA VAL A 261 -8.94 9.11 14.72
C VAL A 261 -10.37 9.61 14.77
N LYS A 262 -10.83 10.04 15.94
CA LYS A 262 -12.12 10.73 16.09
C LYS A 262 -11.95 12.20 15.70
N ARG A 263 -12.76 12.68 14.76
CA ARG A 263 -12.77 14.06 14.25
C ARG A 263 -14.18 14.63 14.31
N GLU A 264 -14.49 15.31 15.41
CA GLU A 264 -15.86 15.76 15.72
C GLU A 264 -16.82 14.56 15.62
N ASN A 265 -17.84 14.64 14.77
CA ASN A 265 -18.84 13.58 14.61
C ASN A 265 -18.39 12.46 13.66
N VAL A 266 -17.27 12.58 12.95
CA VAL A 266 -16.78 11.57 11.99
C VAL A 266 -15.65 10.74 12.59
N LEU A 267 -15.71 9.42 12.40
CA LEU A 267 -14.64 8.49 12.70
C LEU A 267 -13.77 8.31 11.45
N LEU A 268 -12.52 8.78 11.50
CA LEU A 268 -11.53 8.62 10.43
C LEU A 268 -10.72 7.35 10.66
N ILE A 269 -10.67 6.47 9.65
CA ILE A 269 -9.95 5.20 9.73
C ILE A 269 -9.03 5.04 8.53
N HIS A 270 -7.75 4.79 8.79
CA HIS A 270 -6.78 4.43 7.77
C HIS A 270 -6.70 2.90 7.70
N LEU A 271 -7.65 2.29 6.98
CA LEU A 271 -7.90 0.83 7.08
C LEU A 271 -6.67 -0.02 6.72
N PRO A 272 -5.93 0.24 5.64
CA PRO A 272 -4.72 -0.52 5.35
C PRO A 272 -3.67 -0.41 6.47
N ALA A 273 -3.52 0.77 7.08
CA ALA A 273 -2.61 0.97 8.21
C ALA A 273 -3.11 0.27 9.49
N ALA A 274 -4.41 0.26 9.76
CA ALA A 274 -5.05 -0.44 10.88
C ALA A 274 -4.80 -1.96 10.80
N LEU A 275 -4.83 -2.50 9.58
CA LEU A 275 -4.56 -3.92 9.30
C LEU A 275 -3.07 -4.21 9.04
N SER A 276 -2.18 -3.22 9.17
CA SER A 276 -0.74 -3.37 8.88
C SER A 276 -0.47 -4.02 7.51
N LEU A 277 -1.17 -3.56 6.48
CA LEU A 277 -0.96 -4.01 5.12
C LEU A 277 0.33 -3.42 4.53
N THR A 278 0.89 -4.12 3.55
CA THR A 278 1.99 -3.63 2.73
C THR A 278 1.48 -3.20 1.37
N LYS A 279 2.29 -2.46 0.62
CA LYS A 279 1.97 -2.06 -0.75
C LYS A 279 1.77 -3.25 -1.69
N TYR A 280 2.49 -4.34 -1.41
CA TYR A 280 2.32 -5.60 -2.14
C TYR A 280 0.94 -6.20 -1.87
N LEU A 281 0.52 -6.29 -0.60
CA LEU A 281 -0.77 -6.85 -0.24
C LEU A 281 -1.94 -6.06 -0.83
N THR A 282 -1.91 -4.72 -0.75
CA THR A 282 -2.98 -3.90 -1.37
C THR A 282 -3.04 -4.11 -2.88
N SER A 283 -1.91 -4.20 -3.56
CA SER A 283 -1.85 -4.47 -5.00
C SER A 283 -2.34 -5.88 -5.34
N SER A 284 -2.02 -6.88 -4.50
CA SER A 284 -2.44 -8.26 -4.69
C SER A 284 -3.95 -8.43 -4.54
N ILE A 285 -4.54 -7.81 -3.50
CA ILE A 285 -5.99 -7.81 -3.27
C ILE A 285 -6.73 -7.25 -4.49
N CYS A 286 -6.27 -6.10 -5.01
CA CYS A 286 -6.82 -5.50 -6.21
C CYS A 286 -6.76 -6.44 -7.43
N ARG A 287 -5.59 -7.04 -7.68
CA ARG A 287 -5.38 -7.94 -8.82
C ARG A 287 -6.25 -9.18 -8.74
N ASN A 288 -6.40 -9.75 -7.55
CA ASN A 288 -7.26 -10.92 -7.32
C ASN A 288 -8.74 -10.61 -7.61
N HIS A 289 -9.13 -9.33 -7.57
CA HIS A 289 -10.46 -8.83 -7.91
C HIS A 289 -10.54 -8.23 -9.32
N GLY A 290 -9.56 -8.51 -10.19
CA GLY A 290 -9.57 -8.08 -11.59
C GLY A 290 -9.06 -6.66 -11.84
N PHE A 291 -8.54 -5.96 -10.82
CA PHE A 291 -7.99 -4.61 -10.98
C PHE A 291 -6.46 -4.64 -11.10
N ASP A 292 -5.93 -4.39 -12.31
CA ASP A 292 -4.48 -4.25 -12.53
C ASP A 292 -4.02 -2.79 -12.41
N ILE A 293 -3.99 -2.30 -11.17
CA ILE A 293 -3.59 -0.92 -10.86
C ILE A 293 -2.11 -0.91 -10.46
N THR A 294 -1.22 -0.84 -11.45
CA THR A 294 0.23 -0.78 -11.21
C THR A 294 0.84 0.53 -11.72
N SER A 295 1.77 1.09 -10.94
CA SER A 295 2.60 2.23 -11.35
C SER A 295 4.03 2.03 -10.86
N SER A 296 4.97 2.08 -11.78
CA SER A 296 6.41 2.16 -11.48
C SER A 296 6.88 3.59 -11.22
N ARG A 297 6.03 4.59 -11.46
CA ARG A 297 6.34 6.01 -11.22
C ARG A 297 5.80 6.48 -9.88
N PHE A 298 6.63 7.22 -9.16
CA PHE A 298 6.25 7.84 -7.90
C PHE A 298 5.42 9.13 -8.11
N GLY A 299 4.36 9.28 -7.29
CA GLY A 299 3.59 10.52 -7.18
C GLY A 299 2.69 10.85 -8.36
N CYS A 300 1.84 11.85 -8.18
CA CYS A 300 0.92 12.36 -9.20
C CYS A 300 1.64 13.26 -10.22
N ALA A 301 0.93 13.78 -11.22
CA ALA A 301 1.52 14.61 -12.27
C ALA A 301 2.19 15.88 -11.72
N LEU A 302 1.53 16.58 -10.79
CA LEU A 302 2.08 17.79 -10.17
C LEU A 302 3.33 17.49 -9.31
N VAL A 303 3.38 16.36 -8.62
CA VAL A 303 4.57 15.92 -7.87
C VAL A 303 5.75 15.72 -8.81
N ARG A 304 5.53 15.06 -9.95
CA ARG A 304 6.59 14.88 -10.96
C ARG A 304 7.04 16.19 -11.58
N GLN A 305 6.16 17.18 -11.72
CA GLN A 305 6.56 18.53 -12.11
C GLN A 305 7.46 19.17 -11.04
N SER A 306 7.13 19.00 -9.75
CA SER A 306 7.96 19.51 -8.66
C SER A 306 9.37 18.89 -8.64
N HIS A 307 9.54 17.63 -9.04
CA HIS A 307 10.85 16.96 -9.12
C HIS A 307 11.82 17.63 -10.09
N LYS A 308 11.31 18.33 -11.12
CA LYS A 308 12.12 19.09 -12.08
C LYS A 308 12.78 20.34 -11.45
N MET A 309 12.39 20.73 -10.23
CA MET A 309 12.88 21.92 -9.53
C MET A 309 14.15 21.65 -8.70
N GLY A 310 14.88 20.58 -9.01
CA GLY A 310 16.11 20.23 -8.30
C GLY A 310 15.88 19.53 -6.95
N TRP A 311 16.92 19.55 -6.10
CA TRP A 311 16.93 18.86 -4.81
C TRP A 311 15.74 19.22 -3.90
N ARG A 312 15.30 20.49 -3.91
CA ARG A 312 14.15 20.95 -3.12
C ARG A 312 12.85 20.24 -3.50
N GLY A 313 12.70 19.88 -4.79
CA GLY A 313 11.56 19.14 -5.31
C GLY A 313 11.62 17.64 -5.02
N VAL A 314 12.79 17.01 -5.16
CA VAL A 314 12.91 15.55 -4.98
C VAL A 314 13.03 15.13 -3.51
N ARG A 315 13.66 15.95 -2.65
CA ARG A 315 13.95 15.59 -1.24
C ARG A 315 12.72 15.12 -0.46
N PRO A 316 11.56 15.82 -0.50
CA PRO A 316 10.38 15.38 0.24
C PRO A 316 9.82 14.03 -0.25
N SER A 317 9.89 13.77 -1.55
CA SER A 317 9.45 12.52 -2.15
C SER A 317 10.36 11.35 -1.78
N ILE A 318 11.68 11.53 -1.83
CA ILE A 318 12.66 10.52 -1.37
C ILE A 318 12.43 10.22 0.11
N TYR A 319 12.29 11.26 0.93
CA TYR A 319 12.04 11.09 2.36
C TYR A 319 10.76 10.29 2.63
N ARG A 320 9.69 10.50 1.86
CA ARG A 320 8.47 9.68 1.94
C ARG A 320 8.73 8.21 1.62
N VAL A 321 9.45 7.91 0.54
CA VAL A 321 9.82 6.52 0.19
C VAL A 321 10.62 5.88 1.32
N LEU A 322 11.60 6.60 1.90
CA LEU A 322 12.39 6.09 3.02
C LEU A 322 11.52 5.80 4.25
N ARG A 323 10.58 6.68 4.59
CA ARG A 323 9.62 6.46 5.69
C ARG A 323 8.75 5.23 5.45
N GLU A 324 8.21 5.06 4.24
CA GLU A 324 7.40 3.89 3.89
C GLU A 324 8.22 2.60 3.89
N THR A 325 9.50 2.66 3.51
CA THR A 325 10.44 1.53 3.61
C THR A 325 10.72 1.16 5.05
N GLN A 326 11.06 2.15 5.89
CA GLN A 326 11.31 1.96 7.32
C GLN A 326 10.08 1.42 8.05
N ALA A 327 8.88 1.82 7.60
CA ALA A 327 7.63 1.32 8.13
C ALA A 327 7.29 -0.11 7.67
N ASN A 328 8.12 -0.78 6.86
CA ASN A 328 7.82 -2.07 6.23
C ASN A 328 6.56 -2.03 5.35
N VAL A 329 6.19 -0.86 4.83
CA VAL A 329 5.09 -0.69 3.86
C VAL A 329 5.58 -0.99 2.46
N LEU A 330 6.78 -0.50 2.12
CA LEU A 330 7.49 -0.80 0.87
C LEU A 330 8.61 -1.81 1.11
N THR A 331 8.78 -2.72 0.15
CA THR A 331 9.98 -3.54 0.06
C THR A 331 11.16 -2.69 -0.46
N PRO A 332 12.42 -3.04 -0.13
CA PRO A 332 13.59 -2.35 -0.68
C PRO A 332 13.60 -2.24 -2.21
N GLY A 333 13.09 -3.28 -2.91
CA GLY A 333 12.96 -3.30 -4.37
C GLY A 333 11.94 -2.30 -4.92
N GLN A 334 10.80 -2.13 -4.24
CA GLN A 334 9.84 -1.07 -4.59
C GLN A 334 10.43 0.31 -4.32
N SER A 335 11.13 0.47 -3.20
CA SER A 335 11.75 1.73 -2.80
C SER A 335 12.79 2.22 -3.78
N ILE A 336 13.69 1.34 -4.24
CA ILE A 336 14.70 1.72 -5.24
C ILE A 336 14.05 2.09 -6.58
N THR A 337 12.97 1.39 -6.96
CA THR A 337 12.19 1.71 -8.17
C THR A 337 11.62 3.13 -8.09
N TYR A 338 10.99 3.48 -6.96
CA TYR A 338 10.45 4.82 -6.77
C TYR A 338 11.53 5.89 -6.67
N ILE A 339 12.61 5.66 -5.92
CA ILE A 339 13.74 6.60 -5.83
C ILE A 339 14.33 6.87 -7.22
N ARG A 340 14.52 5.83 -8.05
CA ARG A 340 14.98 5.99 -9.43
C ARG A 340 14.02 6.87 -10.23
N SER A 341 12.71 6.64 -10.14
CA SER A 341 11.71 7.45 -10.85
C SER A 341 11.66 8.91 -10.38
N ILE A 342 11.99 9.18 -9.11
CA ILE A 342 12.05 10.54 -8.55
C ILE A 342 13.31 11.27 -9.05
N LEU A 343 14.44 10.56 -9.17
CA LEU A 343 15.73 11.12 -9.57
C LEU A 343 15.90 11.23 -11.09
N GLU A 344 15.12 10.48 -11.88
CA GLU A 344 15.19 10.46 -13.35
C GLU A 344 15.28 11.87 -13.97
N PRO A 345 14.45 12.87 -13.61
CA PRO A 345 14.55 14.21 -14.20
C PRO A 345 15.89 14.91 -13.93
N LEU A 346 16.52 14.66 -12.78
CA LEU A 346 17.78 15.29 -12.41
C LEU A 346 18.97 14.66 -13.13
N LEU A 347 18.92 13.35 -13.34
CA LEU A 347 19.94 12.61 -14.08
C LEU A 347 19.95 13.04 -15.55
N THR A 348 18.77 13.14 -16.18
CA THR A 348 18.66 13.61 -17.57
C THR A 348 19.19 15.04 -17.75
N MET A 349 18.90 15.95 -16.80
CA MET A 349 19.43 17.32 -16.85
C MET A 349 20.97 17.37 -16.75
N TYR A 350 21.57 16.44 -16.00
CA TYR A 350 23.03 16.36 -15.87
C TYR A 350 23.69 15.84 -17.15
N ASP A 351 23.11 14.82 -17.76
CA ASP A 351 23.62 14.24 -19.01
C ASP A 351 23.52 15.23 -20.18
N GLU A 352 22.47 16.05 -20.23
CA GLU A 352 22.30 17.12 -21.24
C GLU A 352 23.24 18.32 -20.99
N GLY A 353 23.49 18.67 -19.72
CA GLY A 353 24.41 19.76 -19.34
C GLY A 353 25.90 19.42 -19.50
N GLY A 354 26.25 18.12 -19.45
CA GLY A 354 27.62 17.62 -19.56
C GLY A 354 28.17 17.54 -21.01
N GLN A 355 27.33 17.74 -22.03
CA GLN A 355 27.76 17.78 -23.44
C GLN A 355 28.13 19.19 -23.94
N SER A 356 28.15 20.18 -23.06
CA SER A 356 28.48 21.58 -23.38
C SER A 356 29.85 22.05 -22.86
N GLY A 357 30.69 21.12 -22.38
CA GLY A 357 31.98 21.42 -21.72
C GLY A 357 33.19 21.08 -22.57
#